data_AF-A0A2D8M6G9-F1
#
_entry.id   AF-A0A2D8M6G9-F1
#
_cell.length_a   1.000
_cell.length_b   1.000
_cell.length_c   1.000
_cell.angle_alpha   90.00
_cell.angle_beta   90.00
_cell.angle_gamma   90.00
#
_symmetry.space_group_name_H-M   'P 1'
#
loop_
_entity.id
_entity.type
_entity.pdbx_description
1 polymer ?
#
loop_
_entity_poly.entity_id
_entity_poly.type
_entity_poly.pdbx_seq_one_letter_code
_entity_poly.pdbx_strand_id
1 'polypeptide(L)'
;MTIIQCPHCDGDVQLADGAVGLFDCPHCNNEFEYGSENPSNIIKLSYKPSVGIIITLVISIIFAVGAGIMYLDSTNTIEFLDNDEQDDPWAGFLDGWCAFILMIIAGVFLVSAAITYFSQVLAKKYT
;
A
#
# COMPACT_ATOMS: atom_id res chain seq x y z
N MET A 1 -23.79 -33.06 -5.46
CA MET A 1 -23.62 -31.77 -6.13
C MET A 1 -24.29 -30.72 -5.26
N THR A 2 -23.63 -29.61 -4.98
CA THR A 2 -24.16 -28.57 -4.09
C THR A 2 -24.38 -27.30 -4.91
N ILE A 3 -25.56 -26.71 -4.75
CA ILE A 3 -25.94 -25.46 -5.42
C ILE A 3 -25.68 -24.33 -4.44
N ILE A 4 -24.92 -23.35 -4.88
CA ILE A 4 -24.56 -22.17 -4.08
C ILE A 4 -24.96 -20.92 -4.84
N GLN A 5 -25.30 -19.86 -4.12
CA GLN A 5 -25.52 -18.56 -4.73
C GLN A 5 -24.21 -17.79 -4.82
N CYS A 6 -23.92 -17.26 -6.01
CA CYS A 6 -22.78 -16.39 -6.22
C CYS A 6 -23.01 -15.04 -5.50
N PRO A 7 -22.08 -14.59 -4.63
CA PRO A 7 -22.22 -13.33 -3.89
C PRO A 7 -22.13 -12.06 -4.78
N HIS A 8 -21.80 -12.22 -6.07
CA HIS A 8 -21.62 -11.11 -7.00
C HIS A 8 -22.84 -10.86 -7.89
N CYS A 9 -23.67 -11.88 -8.15
CA CYS A 9 -24.78 -11.77 -9.09
C CYS A 9 -26.03 -12.55 -8.68
N ASP A 10 -26.05 -13.10 -7.46
CA ASP A 10 -27.12 -13.93 -6.90
C ASP A 10 -27.52 -15.11 -7.81
N GLY A 11 -26.62 -15.47 -8.73
CA GLY A 11 -26.82 -16.56 -9.67
C GLY A 11 -26.44 -17.89 -9.04
N ASP A 12 -27.24 -18.92 -9.30
CA ASP A 12 -26.99 -20.27 -8.80
C ASP A 12 -25.82 -20.91 -9.56
N VAL A 13 -24.81 -21.36 -8.82
CA VAL A 13 -23.63 -22.05 -9.33
C VAL A 13 -23.59 -23.45 -8.75
N GLN A 14 -23.43 -24.46 -9.62
CA GLN A 14 -23.28 -25.85 -9.21
C GLN A 14 -21.81 -26.17 -9.00
N LEU A 15 -21.45 -26.55 -7.77
CA LEU A 15 -20.13 -27.04 -7.40
C LEU A 15 -20.20 -28.52 -6.99
N ALA A 16 -19.05 -29.20 -7.10
CA ALA A 16 -18.91 -30.56 -6.58
C ALA A 16 -19.07 -30.57 -5.05
N ASP A 17 -19.61 -31.65 -4.47
CA ASP A 17 -19.74 -31.75 -3.02
C ASP A 17 -18.35 -31.78 -2.39
N GLY A 18 -18.11 -30.91 -1.39
CA GLY A 18 -16.79 -30.75 -0.78
C GLY A 18 -15.79 -29.99 -1.64
N ALA A 19 -16.24 -29.26 -2.68
CA ALA A 19 -15.38 -28.35 -3.42
C ALA A 19 -14.93 -27.19 -2.52
N VAL A 20 -13.61 -27.01 -2.40
CA VAL A 20 -12.98 -25.97 -1.58
C VAL A 20 -11.93 -25.23 -2.43
N GLY A 21 -11.95 -23.90 -2.43
CA GLY A 21 -11.02 -23.08 -3.23
C GLY A 21 -11.65 -21.85 -3.92
N LEU A 22 -10.93 -21.27 -4.88
CA LEU A 22 -11.44 -20.22 -5.77
C LEU A 22 -12.16 -20.85 -6.97
N PHE A 23 -13.34 -20.35 -7.27
CA PHE A 23 -14.15 -20.76 -8.40
C PHE A 23 -14.58 -19.53 -9.20
N ASP A 24 -14.61 -19.69 -10.53
CA ASP A 24 -15.16 -18.70 -11.44
C ASP A 24 -16.67 -18.86 -11.55
N CYS A 25 -17.40 -17.76 -11.40
CA CYS A 25 -18.84 -17.77 -11.64
C CYS A 25 -19.13 -17.75 -13.15
N PRO A 26 -19.86 -18.72 -13.72
CA PRO A 26 -20.19 -18.74 -15.15
C PRO A 26 -21.18 -17.65 -15.57
N HIS A 27 -21.85 -16.99 -14.62
CA HIS A 27 -22.84 -15.95 -14.89
C HIS A 27 -22.23 -14.54 -14.97
N CYS A 28 -21.24 -14.25 -14.12
CA CYS A 28 -20.63 -12.91 -14.04
C CYS A 28 -19.12 -12.90 -14.28
N ASN A 29 -18.52 -14.07 -14.51
CA ASN A 29 -17.08 -14.24 -14.76
C ASN A 29 -16.17 -13.67 -13.65
N ASN A 30 -16.72 -13.47 -12.45
CA ASN A 30 -15.98 -13.03 -11.28
C ASN A 30 -15.57 -14.24 -10.42
N GLU A 31 -14.36 -14.17 -9.87
CA GLU A 31 -13.81 -15.16 -8.95
C GLU A 31 -14.41 -15.03 -7.55
N PHE A 32 -14.84 -16.14 -6.96
CA PHE A 32 -15.29 -16.19 -5.57
C PHE A 32 -14.71 -17.40 -4.84
N GLU A 33 -14.58 -17.31 -3.52
CA GLU A 33 -14.10 -18.44 -2.70
C GLU A 33 -15.26 -19.23 -2.12
N TYR A 34 -15.11 -20.56 -2.09
CA TYR A 34 -16.07 -21.46 -1.50
C TYR A 34 -15.36 -22.55 -0.70
N GLY A 35 -15.93 -22.99 0.42
CA GLY A 35 -15.45 -24.17 1.15
C GLY A 35 -14.22 -23.99 2.06
N SER A 36 -13.98 -22.82 2.67
CA SER A 36 -12.92 -22.74 3.70
C SER A 36 -13.34 -23.46 4.98
N GLU A 37 -12.82 -24.66 5.20
CA GLU A 37 -13.05 -25.46 6.43
C GLU A 37 -12.30 -24.92 7.67
N ASN A 38 -11.58 -23.80 7.54
CA ASN A 38 -10.87 -23.18 8.65
C ASN A 38 -11.29 -21.71 8.79
N PRO A 39 -12.14 -21.35 9.78
CA PRO A 39 -12.55 -19.96 10.03
C PRO A 39 -11.41 -19.07 10.58
N SER A 40 -10.14 -19.48 10.50
CA SER A 40 -9.04 -18.83 11.22
C SER A 40 -7.87 -18.29 10.40
N ASN A 41 -7.61 -18.70 9.15
CA ASN A 41 -6.35 -18.29 8.49
C ASN A 41 -6.40 -18.19 6.95
N ILE A 42 -7.47 -17.68 6.36
CA ILE A 42 -7.33 -17.06 5.03
C ILE A 42 -7.64 -15.60 5.20
N ILE A 43 -6.60 -14.84 5.53
CA ILE A 43 -6.60 -13.40 5.35
C ILE A 43 -6.63 -13.18 3.83
N LYS A 44 -7.80 -13.33 3.21
CA LYS A 44 -8.10 -12.59 1.99
C LYS A 44 -8.20 -11.14 2.42
N LEU A 45 -7.03 -10.52 2.57
CA LEU A 45 -6.92 -9.09 2.43
C LEU A 45 -7.32 -8.84 0.98
N SER A 46 -8.63 -8.67 0.74
CA SER A 46 -9.11 -7.95 -0.43
C SER A 46 -8.62 -6.52 -0.24
N TYR A 47 -7.32 -6.36 -0.43
CA TYR A 47 -6.61 -5.11 -0.41
C TYR A 47 -7.04 -4.44 -1.71
N LYS A 48 -8.20 -3.80 -1.65
CA LYS A 48 -8.67 -2.88 -2.66
C LYS A 48 -7.91 -1.60 -2.37
N PRO A 49 -6.76 -1.34 -3.03
CA PRO A 49 -5.94 -0.21 -2.67
C PRO A 49 -6.81 1.03 -2.78
N SER A 50 -7.03 1.71 -1.65
CA SER A 50 -7.71 2.99 -1.69
C SER A 50 -6.82 3.90 -2.53
N VAL A 51 -7.44 4.65 -3.43
CA VAL A 51 -6.74 5.54 -4.37
C VAL A 51 -5.73 6.44 -3.64
N GLY A 52 -6.02 6.80 -2.38
CA GLY A 52 -5.09 7.54 -1.52
C GLY A 52 -3.76 6.82 -1.21
N ILE A 53 -3.75 5.50 -1.02
CA ILE A 53 -2.49 4.76 -0.77
C ILE A 53 -1.62 4.75 -2.02
N ILE A 54 -2.22 4.52 -3.19
CA ILE A 54 -1.49 4.54 -4.47
C ILE A 54 -0.90 5.93 -4.72
N ILE A 55 -1.69 6.98 -4.53
CA ILE A 55 -1.23 8.38 -4.68
C ILE A 55 -0.07 8.67 -3.72
N THR A 56 -0.17 8.24 -2.47
CA THR A 56 0.89 8.46 -1.47
C THR A 56 2.19 7.76 -1.86
N LEU A 57 2.10 6.51 -2.35
CA LEU A 57 3.26 5.74 -2.80
C LEU A 57 3.92 6.40 -4.02
N VAL A 58 3.13 6.85 -5.00
CA VAL A 58 3.65 7.51 -6.20
C VAL A 58 4.36 8.82 -5.86
N ILE A 59 3.77 9.64 -4.99
CA ILE A 59 4.38 10.91 -4.55
C ILE A 59 5.72 10.62 -3.85
N SER A 60 5.76 9.65 -2.93
CA SER A 60 6.98 9.25 -2.24
C SER A 60 8.10 8.84 -3.23
N ILE A 61 7.76 8.05 -4.24
CA ILE A 61 8.72 7.60 -5.26
C ILE A 61 9.23 8.76 -6.11
N ILE A 62 8.36 9.68 -6.54
CA ILE A 62 8.77 10.85 -7.35
C ILE A 62 9.73 11.75 -6.56
N PHE A 63 9.46 11.98 -5.28
CA PHE A 63 10.34 12.77 -4.42
C PHE A 63 11.70 12.08 -4.21
N ALA A 64 11.73 10.76 -3.99
CA ALA A 64 12.97 10.00 -3.87
C ALA A 64 13.82 10.06 -5.16
N VAL A 65 13.17 9.98 -6.32
CA VAL A 65 13.86 10.09 -7.62
C VAL A 65 14.36 11.52 -7.86
N GLY A 66 13.56 12.55 -7.56
CA GLY A 66 13.97 13.95 -7.70
C GLY A 66 15.17 14.31 -6.81
N ALA A 67 15.17 13.81 -5.57
CA ALA A 67 16.29 13.91 -4.65
C ALA A 67 17.55 13.21 -5.18
N GLY A 68 17.40 12.00 -5.74
CA GLY A 68 18.50 11.27 -6.36
C GLY A 68 19.11 12.00 -7.56
N ILE A 69 18.27 12.62 -8.40
CA ILE A 69 18.74 13.38 -9.56
C ILE A 69 19.51 14.64 -9.12
N MET A 70 19.04 15.38 -8.11
CA MET A 70 19.80 16.50 -7.55
C MET A 70 21.15 16.07 -6.95
N TYR A 71 21.19 14.90 -6.32
CA TYR A 71 22.42 14.36 -5.74
C TYR A 71 23.47 14.02 -6.80
N LEU A 72 23.04 13.46 -7.93
CA LEU A 72 23.94 13.13 -9.04
C LEU A 72 24.51 14.38 -9.72
N ASP A 73 23.75 15.48 -9.79
CA ASP A 73 24.23 16.75 -10.35
C ASP A 73 25.33 17.38 -9.48
N SER A 74 25.20 17.27 -8.14
CA SER A 74 26.20 17.75 -7.19
C SER A 74 27.55 17.02 -7.30
N THR A 75 27.60 15.78 -7.82
CA THR A 75 28.88 15.07 -7.97
C THR A 75 29.63 15.41 -9.25
N ASN A 76 28.96 15.98 -10.26
CA ASN A 76 29.58 16.31 -11.55
C ASN A 76 30.34 17.66 -11.54
N THR A 77 30.13 18.49 -10.52
CA THR A 77 30.76 19.82 -10.39
C THR A 77 32.04 19.81 -9.52
N ILE A 78 32.35 18.72 -8.83
CA ILE A 78 33.43 18.65 -7.83
C ILE A 78 34.84 18.50 -8.46
N GLU A 79 34.98 18.08 -9.72
CA GLU A 79 36.30 17.99 -10.36
C GLU A 79 36.88 19.33 -10.84
N PHE A 80 36.18 20.48 -10.67
CA PHE A 80 36.62 21.74 -11.31
C PHE A 80 36.91 22.96 -10.41
N LEU A 81 36.68 22.91 -9.09
CA LEU A 81 37.07 24.03 -8.21
C LEU A 81 37.83 23.53 -6.98
N ASP A 82 39.13 23.36 -7.17
CA ASP A 82 40.12 23.38 -6.11
C ASP A 82 40.44 24.86 -5.81
N ASN A 83 40.03 25.37 -4.64
CA ASN A 83 40.72 26.32 -3.76
C ASN A 83 39.74 27.13 -2.88
N ASP A 84 39.99 27.02 -1.57
CA ASP A 84 39.79 28.00 -0.50
C ASP A 84 38.42 28.68 -0.37
N GLU A 85 37.57 28.20 0.55
CA GLU A 85 37.26 28.88 1.81
C GLU A 85 36.21 28.04 2.58
N GLN A 86 36.42 27.93 3.89
CA GLN A 86 35.63 27.13 4.81
C GLN A 86 34.22 27.73 5.01
N ASP A 87 33.22 27.21 4.31
CA ASP A 87 31.81 27.29 4.68
C ASP A 87 31.14 26.01 4.19
N ASP A 88 30.98 25.02 5.08
CA ASP A 88 30.36 23.72 4.76
C ASP A 88 28.88 23.89 4.38
N PRO A 89 28.48 23.89 3.09
CA PRO A 89 27.09 24.21 2.71
C PRO A 89 26.13 23.03 2.98
N TRP A 90 26.69 21.88 3.35
CA TRP A 90 26.03 20.58 3.45
C TRP A 90 25.50 20.25 4.85
N ALA A 91 25.96 20.96 5.89
CA ALA A 91 25.50 20.72 7.27
C ALA A 91 24.02 21.11 7.48
N GLY A 92 23.53 22.17 6.80
CA GLY A 92 22.11 22.54 6.82
C GLY A 92 21.21 21.68 5.93
N PHE A 93 21.80 21.02 4.93
CA PHE A 93 21.09 20.17 3.97
C PHE A 93 20.70 18.82 4.59
N LEU A 94 21.60 18.22 5.37
CA LEU A 94 21.35 16.94 6.06
C LEU A 94 20.27 17.08 7.15
N ASP A 95 20.25 18.21 7.85
CA ASP A 95 19.24 18.52 8.88
C ASP A 95 17.84 18.73 8.27
N GLY A 96 17.74 19.44 7.14
CA GLY A 96 16.46 19.65 6.46
C GLY A 96 15.86 18.38 5.87
N TRP A 97 16.70 17.50 5.31
CA TRP A 97 16.25 16.25 4.68
C TRP A 97 15.84 15.20 5.70
N CYS A 98 16.55 15.11 6.83
CA CYS A 98 16.15 14.25 7.93
C CYS A 98 14.79 14.68 8.50
N ALA A 99 14.58 15.99 8.71
CA ALA A 99 13.29 16.51 9.16
C ALA A 99 12.16 16.19 8.17
N PHE A 100 12.40 16.33 6.87
CA PHE A 100 11.40 16.06 5.84
C PHE A 100 11.05 14.57 5.73
N ILE A 101 12.05 13.69 5.75
CA ILE A 101 11.85 12.24 5.76
C ILE A 101 11.12 11.80 7.03
N LEU A 102 11.48 12.34 8.19
CA LEU A 102 10.79 12.07 9.45
C LEU A 102 9.34 12.57 9.43
N MET A 103 9.04 13.70 8.79
CA MET A 103 7.66 14.17 8.61
C MET A 103 6.83 13.23 7.73
N ILE A 104 7.40 12.74 6.62
CA ILE A 104 6.73 11.78 5.73
C ILE A 104 6.48 10.45 6.45
N ILE A 105 7.48 9.92 7.14
CA ILE A 105 7.35 8.69 7.93
C ILE A 105 6.28 8.86 9.00
N ALA A 106 6.35 9.94 9.80
CA ALA A 106 5.35 10.24 10.82
C ALA A 106 3.93 10.37 10.23
N GLY A 107 3.79 11.01 9.07
CA GLY A 107 2.52 11.12 8.35
C GLY A 107 1.95 9.75 7.96
N VAL A 108 2.76 8.87 7.39
CA VAL A 108 2.35 7.49 7.03
C VAL A 108 1.97 6.68 8.27
N PHE A 109 2.69 6.83 9.38
CA PHE A 109 2.34 6.18 10.66
C PHE A 109 1.00 6.68 11.22
N LEU A 110 0.73 7.99 11.17
CA LEU A 110 -0.55 8.54 11.63
C LEU A 110 -1.73 8.09 10.75
N VAL A 111 -1.55 8.06 9.44
CA VAL A 111 -2.59 7.59 8.50
C VAL A 111 -2.89 6.11 8.73
N SER A 112 -1.86 5.27 8.88
CA SER A 112 -2.06 3.83 9.14
C SER A 112 -2.71 3.56 10.51
N ALA A 113 -2.33 4.32 11.55
CA ALA A 113 -2.98 4.25 12.86
C ALA A 113 -4.45 4.70 12.80
N ALA A 114 -4.75 5.77 12.08
CA ALA A 114 -6.12 6.26 11.91
C ALA A 114 -7.01 5.25 11.18
N ILE A 115 -6.51 4.62 10.11
CA ILE A 115 -7.23 3.56 9.39
C ILE A 115 -7.51 2.37 10.31
N THR A 116 -6.51 1.95 11.10
CA THR A 116 -6.65 0.83 12.05
C THR A 116 -7.64 1.17 13.16
N TYR A 117 -7.61 2.38 13.69
CA TYR A 117 -8.59 2.83 14.68
C TYR A 117 -10.01 2.81 14.10
N PHE A 118 -10.18 3.32 12.88
CA PHE A 118 -11.48 3.39 12.23
C PHE A 118 -12.06 2.00 11.94
N SER A 119 -11.22 1.04 11.51
CA SER A 119 -11.67 -0.33 11.27
C SER A 119 -12.14 -1.02 12.56
N GLN A 120 -11.45 -0.78 13.69
CA GLN A 120 -11.84 -1.29 15.00
C GLN A 120 -13.17 -0.68 15.48
N VAL A 121 -13.37 0.62 15.29
CA VAL A 121 -14.62 1.30 15.66
C VAL A 121 -15.80 0.78 14.83
N LEU A 122 -15.60 0.55 13.53
CA LEU A 122 -16.63 -0.04 12.68
C LEU A 122 -16.97 -1.46 13.13
N ALA A 123 -15.97 -2.32 13.40
CA ALA A 123 -16.22 -3.68 13.88
C ALA A 123 -17.11 -3.73 15.14
N LYS A 124 -16.92 -2.76 16.05
CA LYS A 124 -17.72 -2.66 17.27
C LYS A 124 -19.15 -2.13 17.06
N LYS A 125 -19.41 -1.44 15.95
CA LYS A 125 -20.74 -0.88 15.63
C LYS A 125 -21.67 -1.90 14.95
N TYR A 126 -21.09 -2.95 14.35
CA TYR A 126 -21.82 -4.01 13.64
C TYR A 126 -21.97 -5.31 14.47
N THR A 127 -21.57 -5.30 15.74
CA THR A 127 -21.82 -6.38 16.72
C THR A 127 -22.85 -5.90 17.74
#